data_AF-A0A0E2H422-F1
#
_entry.id   AF-A0A0E2H422-F1
#
_cell.length_a   1.000
_cell.length_b   1.000
_cell.length_c   1.000
_cell.angle_alpha   90.00
_cell.angle_beta   90.00
_cell.angle_gamma   90.00
#
_symmetry.space_group_name_H-M   'P 1'
#
loop_
_entity.id
_entity.type
_entity.pdbx_description
1 polymer ?
#
loop_
_entity_poly.entity_id
_entity_poly.type
_entity_poly.pdbx_seq_one_letter_code
_entity_poly.pdbx_strand_id
1 'polypeptide(L)'
;MMKENRKLMREILKDVRRDMTDEEVLNLLADSKISENPAGETYSLGQRAADTIARFAGSWAFIFSFTGVLVLWMVINVVLAARAFDPYPFILLNLVLSCVAAIQAPLIMMSQNRQEEKDRRRAENDYKVNLKTEIMIEDLYDKVNLLLARQAELEKGCKEPKKKPT
;
A
#
# COMPACT_ATOMS: atom_id res chain seq x y z
N MET A 1 33.96 -15.96 17.21
CA MET A 1 32.85 -15.78 18.19
C MET A 1 32.59 -14.30 18.51
N MET A 2 33.03 -13.70 19.62
CA MET A 2 32.66 -12.30 19.99
C MET A 2 33.17 -11.18 19.05
N LYS A 3 34.26 -11.41 18.32
CA LYS A 3 34.82 -10.44 17.36
C LYS A 3 34.10 -10.44 16.01
N GLU A 4 33.46 -11.56 15.63
CA GLU A 4 32.65 -11.66 14.41
C GLU A 4 31.28 -11.00 14.60
N ASN A 5 30.63 -11.20 15.76
CA ASN A 5 29.35 -10.52 16.05
C ASN A 5 29.48 -8.99 16.04
N ARG A 6 30.60 -8.44 16.51
CA ARG A 6 30.88 -6.98 16.43
C ARG A 6 31.29 -6.48 15.05
N LYS A 7 31.67 -7.38 14.14
CA LYS A 7 31.88 -7.06 12.72
C LYS A 7 30.54 -7.07 11.99
N LEU A 8 29.73 -8.12 12.17
CA LEU A 8 28.36 -8.22 11.65
C LEU A 8 27.48 -7.06 12.12
N MET A 9 27.50 -6.71 13.42
CA MET A 9 26.78 -5.54 13.92
C MET A 9 27.24 -4.25 13.29
N ARG A 10 28.55 -4.07 13.02
CA ARG A 10 29.06 -2.88 12.34
C ARG A 10 28.74 -2.86 10.86
N GLU A 11 28.63 -4.01 10.23
CA GLU A 11 28.29 -4.18 8.82
C GLU A 11 26.79 -3.90 8.60
N ILE A 12 25.92 -4.46 9.45
CA ILE A 12 24.49 -4.14 9.52
C ILE A 12 24.26 -2.68 9.90
N LEU A 13 24.99 -2.12 10.88
CA LEU A 13 24.92 -0.68 11.20
C LEU A 13 25.34 0.21 10.02
N LYS A 14 26.26 -0.27 9.17
CA LYS A 14 26.79 0.49 8.04
C LYS A 14 25.85 0.40 6.83
N ASP A 15 25.12 -0.70 6.67
CA ASP A 15 23.99 -0.81 5.74
C ASP A 15 22.79 0.02 6.20
N VAL A 16 22.38 -0.09 7.46
CA VAL A 16 21.22 0.66 8.02
C VAL A 16 21.49 2.17 8.12
N ARG A 17 22.75 2.60 8.32
CA ARG A 17 23.12 4.02 8.27
C ARG A 17 23.21 4.55 6.83
N ARG A 18 23.38 3.67 5.84
CA ARG A 18 23.39 4.04 4.43
C ARG A 18 21.98 4.15 3.86
N ASP A 19 21.02 3.41 4.41
CA ASP A 19 19.59 3.43 4.01
C ASP A 19 18.76 4.52 4.72
N MET A 20 19.42 5.61 5.13
CA MET A 20 18.75 6.84 5.56
C MET A 20 19.75 7.99 5.54
N THR A 21 20.36 8.21 4.39
CA THR A 21 20.80 9.57 4.07
C THR A 21 19.56 10.46 4.04
N ASP A 22 19.68 11.72 4.46
CA ASP A 22 18.56 12.67 4.41
C ASP A 22 17.92 12.73 3.01
N GLU A 23 18.61 12.29 1.96
CA GLU A 23 18.09 12.04 0.61
C GLU A 23 16.97 10.99 0.50
N GLU A 24 16.92 9.97 1.35
CA GLU A 24 15.88 8.92 1.31
C GLU A 24 14.62 9.39 2.02
N VAL A 25 14.76 10.20 3.09
CA VAL A 25 13.65 10.94 3.69
C VAL A 25 13.21 12.08 2.77
N LEU A 26 14.14 12.76 2.09
CA LEU A 26 13.82 13.77 1.06
C LEU A 26 13.14 13.11 -0.14
N ASN A 27 13.55 11.90 -0.54
CA ASN A 27 12.91 11.10 -1.58
C ASN A 27 11.55 10.60 -1.11
N LEU A 28 11.38 10.16 0.13
CA LEU A 28 10.07 9.79 0.69
C LEU A 28 9.14 11.01 0.81
N LEU A 29 9.67 12.19 1.11
CA LEU A 29 8.90 13.44 1.13
C LEU A 29 8.61 13.96 -0.30
N ALA A 30 9.52 13.76 -1.25
CA ALA A 30 9.32 14.06 -2.66
C ALA A 30 8.32 13.09 -3.32
N ASP A 31 8.41 11.81 -2.98
CA ASP A 31 7.53 10.71 -3.42
C ASP A 31 6.14 10.84 -2.76
N SER A 32 6.06 11.28 -1.50
CA SER A 32 4.78 11.59 -0.85
C SER A 32 4.10 12.86 -1.40
N LYS A 33 4.80 13.68 -2.19
CA LYS A 33 4.23 14.89 -2.82
C LYS A 33 3.89 14.74 -4.29
N ILE A 34 4.24 13.64 -4.94
CA ILE A 34 3.81 13.38 -6.30
C ILE A 34 3.40 11.92 -6.38
N SER A 35 2.09 11.70 -6.20
CA SER A 35 1.33 10.72 -6.98
C SER A 35 2.11 10.39 -8.23
N GLU A 36 2.73 9.21 -8.26
CA GLU A 36 3.44 8.65 -9.41
C GLU A 36 2.47 8.68 -10.60
N ASN A 37 2.45 9.82 -11.27
CA ASN A 37 1.89 10.01 -12.58
C ASN A 37 3.09 9.62 -13.43
N PRO A 38 3.05 8.52 -14.20
CA PRO A 38 4.11 8.20 -15.13
C PRO A 38 4.09 9.24 -16.23
N ALA A 39 4.64 10.42 -15.95
CA ALA A 39 4.82 11.53 -16.87
C ALA A 39 6.07 11.30 -17.72
N GLY A 40 6.09 10.13 -18.38
CA GLY A 40 7.14 9.69 -19.29
C GLY A 40 6.61 8.92 -20.50
N GLU A 41 5.36 8.46 -20.47
CA GLU A 41 4.66 7.97 -21.66
C GLU A 41 3.44 8.83 -21.88
N THR A 42 3.27 9.32 -23.11
CA THR A 42 2.10 10.05 -23.57
C THR A 42 0.82 9.48 -22.94
N TYR A 43 0.09 10.28 -22.15
CA TYR A 43 -1.24 9.90 -21.67
C TYR A 43 -2.12 9.62 -22.88
N SER A 44 -2.18 8.35 -23.27
CA SER A 44 -3.16 7.88 -24.21
C SER A 44 -4.52 8.15 -23.57
N LEU A 45 -5.42 8.82 -24.29
CA LEU A 45 -6.80 9.08 -23.87
C LEU A 45 -7.47 7.81 -23.31
N GLY A 46 -6.99 6.63 -23.71
CA GLY A 46 -7.40 5.33 -23.19
C GLY A 46 -7.14 5.11 -21.71
N GLN A 47 -6.03 5.56 -21.12
CA GLN A 47 -5.76 5.35 -19.68
C GLN A 47 -6.69 6.19 -18.80
N ARG A 48 -6.95 7.44 -19.19
CA ARG A 48 -7.94 8.30 -18.48
C ARG A 48 -9.36 7.78 -18.62
N ALA A 49 -9.72 7.28 -19.81
CA ALA A 49 -11.00 6.63 -20.02
C ALA A 49 -11.11 5.35 -19.17
N ALA A 50 -10.06 4.53 -19.12
CA ALA A 50 -10.02 3.30 -18.33
C ALA A 50 -10.17 3.55 -16.82
N ASP A 51 -9.50 4.57 -16.26
CA ASP A 51 -9.66 4.92 -14.84
C ASP A 51 -11.06 5.46 -14.53
N THR A 52 -11.66 6.23 -15.44
CA THR A 52 -13.04 6.71 -15.29
C THR A 52 -14.03 5.55 -15.35
N ILE A 53 -13.84 4.63 -16.29
CA ILE A 53 -14.67 3.43 -16.46
C ILE A 53 -14.50 2.49 -15.27
N ALA A 54 -13.29 2.30 -14.74
CA ALA A 54 -13.03 1.44 -13.59
C ALA A 54 -13.72 1.96 -12.32
N ARG A 55 -13.67 3.28 -12.08
CA ARG A 55 -14.39 3.91 -10.96
C ARG A 55 -15.90 3.84 -11.12
N PHE A 56 -16.40 3.92 -12.35
CA PHE A 56 -17.83 3.84 -12.63
C PHE A 56 -18.36 2.40 -12.52
N ALA A 57 -17.66 1.42 -13.09
CA ALA A 57 -18.03 0.00 -13.07
C ALA A 57 -18.05 -0.59 -11.65
N GLY A 58 -17.26 -0.06 -10.71
CA GLY A 58 -17.27 -0.45 -9.30
C GLY A 58 -18.35 0.19 -8.43
N SER A 59 -19.22 1.04 -9.00
CA SER A 59 -20.24 1.78 -8.23
C SER A 59 -21.58 1.03 -8.18
N TRP A 60 -22.25 1.13 -7.02
CA TRP A 60 -23.63 0.64 -6.86
C TRP A 60 -24.61 1.26 -7.88
N ALA A 61 -24.40 2.51 -8.27
CA ALA A 61 -25.22 3.19 -9.27
C ALA A 61 -25.12 2.54 -10.67
N PHE A 62 -23.97 1.98 -11.02
CA PHE A 62 -23.78 1.28 -12.29
C PHE A 62 -24.59 0.00 -12.35
N ILE A 63 -24.60 -0.77 -11.26
CA ILE A 63 -25.38 -2.02 -11.16
C ILE A 63 -26.87 -1.73 -11.41
N PHE A 64 -27.44 -0.76 -10.70
CA PHE A 64 -28.85 -0.39 -10.87
C PHE A 64 -29.15 0.13 -12.29
N SER A 65 -28.28 0.97 -12.86
CA SER A 65 -28.44 1.46 -14.23
C SER A 65 -28.38 0.32 -15.25
N PHE A 66 -27.43 -0.62 -15.10
CA PHE A 66 -27.26 -1.76 -15.99
C PHE A 66 -28.46 -2.69 -15.94
N THR A 67 -28.95 -3.03 -14.75
CA THR A 67 -30.18 -3.82 -14.58
C THR A 67 -31.39 -3.10 -15.18
N GLY A 68 -31.51 -1.78 -15.00
CA GLY A 68 -32.58 -0.99 -15.61
C GLY A 68 -32.59 -1.06 -17.13
N VAL A 69 -31.43 -0.97 -17.78
CA VAL A 69 -31.30 -1.12 -19.23
C VAL A 69 -31.71 -2.51 -19.70
N LEU A 70 -31.33 -3.58 -18.98
CA LEU A 70 -31.74 -4.94 -19.31
C LEU A 70 -33.27 -5.12 -19.22
N VAL A 71 -33.88 -4.65 -18.13
CA VAL A 71 -35.34 -4.71 -17.97
C VAL A 71 -36.04 -3.90 -19.06
N LEU A 72 -35.55 -2.70 -19.37
CA LEU A 72 -36.11 -1.88 -20.44
C LEU A 72 -36.01 -2.59 -21.80
N TRP A 73 -34.88 -3.22 -22.11
CA TRP A 73 -34.69 -4.00 -23.33
C TRP A 73 -35.69 -5.15 -23.44
N MET A 74 -35.89 -5.90 -22.34
CA MET A 74 -36.87 -6.98 -22.28
C MET A 74 -38.29 -6.45 -22.51
N VAL A 75 -38.68 -5.35 -21.84
CA VAL A 75 -40.00 -4.74 -21.99
C VAL A 75 -40.25 -4.29 -23.44
N ILE A 76 -39.28 -3.60 -24.06
CA ILE A 76 -39.39 -3.15 -25.45
C ILE A 76 -39.58 -4.34 -26.39
N ASN A 77 -38.79 -5.40 -26.25
CA ASN A 77 -38.89 -6.58 -27.13
C ASN A 77 -40.17 -7.38 -26.91
N VAL A 78 -40.68 -7.47 -25.67
CA VAL A 78 -41.97 -8.11 -25.38
C VAL A 78 -43.13 -7.32 -25.98
N VAL A 79 -43.14 -6.00 -25.82
CA VAL A 79 -44.20 -5.12 -26.36
C VAL A 79 -44.21 -5.12 -27.89
N LEU A 80 -43.02 -5.22 -28.52
CA LEU A 80 -42.91 -5.22 -29.98
C LEU A 80 -43.30 -6.56 -30.62
N ALA A 81 -43.39 -7.65 -29.84
CA ALA A 81 -43.89 -8.99 -30.16
C ALA A 81 -43.66 -9.48 -31.60
N ALA A 82 -44.49 -9.03 -32.56
CA ALA A 82 -44.43 -9.42 -33.96
C ALA A 82 -43.29 -8.76 -34.79
N ARG A 83 -42.67 -7.68 -34.30
CA ARG A 83 -41.48 -7.03 -34.87
C ARG A 83 -40.29 -7.02 -33.91
N ALA A 84 -40.32 -7.86 -32.88
CA ALA A 84 -39.27 -7.93 -31.89
C ALA A 84 -37.92 -8.27 -32.55
N PHE A 85 -36.88 -7.51 -32.21
CA PHE A 85 -35.52 -7.76 -32.68
C PHE A 85 -34.88 -8.94 -31.94
N ASP A 86 -35.31 -9.17 -30.68
CA ASP A 86 -34.89 -10.28 -29.82
C ASP A 86 -36.12 -10.93 -29.15
N PRO A 87 -36.89 -11.78 -29.85
CA PRO A 87 -38.06 -12.45 -29.29
C PRO A 87 -37.67 -13.42 -28.17
N TYR A 88 -38.60 -13.67 -27.24
CA TYR A 88 -38.42 -14.65 -26.17
C TYR A 88 -38.01 -16.01 -26.76
N PRO A 89 -36.86 -16.61 -26.37
CA PRO A 89 -36.17 -16.50 -25.08
C PRO A 89 -34.97 -15.52 -24.98
N PHE A 90 -34.91 -14.45 -25.79
CA PHE A 90 -33.87 -13.41 -25.77
C PHE A 90 -32.45 -13.93 -26.06
N ILE A 91 -32.25 -14.51 -27.25
CA ILE A 91 -30.98 -15.13 -27.62
C ILE A 91 -29.82 -14.13 -27.70
N LEU A 92 -30.09 -12.90 -28.16
CA LEU A 92 -29.06 -11.87 -28.30
C LEU A 92 -28.64 -11.34 -26.94
N LEU A 93 -29.60 -11.07 -26.06
CA LEU A 93 -29.32 -10.62 -24.70
C LEU A 93 -28.52 -11.68 -23.92
N ASN A 94 -28.88 -12.95 -24.07
CA ASN A 94 -28.15 -14.05 -23.44
C ASN A 94 -26.70 -14.18 -23.97
N LEU A 95 -26.50 -14.01 -25.28
CA LEU A 95 -25.17 -14.02 -25.89
C LEU A 95 -24.28 -12.88 -25.35
N VAL A 96 -24.84 -11.66 -25.28
CA VAL A 96 -24.11 -10.49 -24.78
C VAL A 96 -23.76 -10.66 -23.31
N LEU A 97 -24.70 -11.10 -22.47
CA LEU A 97 -24.44 -11.34 -21.05
C LEU A 97 -23.38 -12.42 -20.83
N SER A 98 -23.41 -13.50 -21.62
CA SER A 98 -22.40 -14.56 -21.56
C SER A 98 -21.01 -14.03 -21.91
N CYS A 99 -20.89 -13.19 -22.93
CA CYS A 99 -19.63 -12.54 -23.30
C CYS A 99 -19.11 -11.59 -22.20
N VAL A 100 -20.00 -10.76 -21.64
CA VAL A 100 -19.66 -9.85 -20.53
C VAL A 100 -19.17 -10.63 -19.32
N ALA A 101 -19.86 -11.70 -18.93
CA ALA A 101 -19.47 -12.56 -17.82
C ALA A 101 -18.12 -13.25 -18.04
N ALA A 102 -17.83 -13.70 -19.26
CA ALA A 102 -16.55 -14.32 -19.61
C ALA A 102 -15.36 -13.38 -19.41
N ILE A 103 -15.53 -12.08 -19.68
CA ILE A 103 -14.49 -11.05 -19.52
C ILE A 103 -14.40 -10.53 -18.08
N GLN A 104 -15.47 -10.67 -17.27
CA GLN A 104 -15.48 -10.20 -15.87
C GLN A 104 -14.43 -10.88 -15.00
N ALA A 105 -14.30 -12.21 -15.07
CA ALA A 105 -13.36 -12.95 -14.23
C ALA A 105 -11.89 -12.49 -14.37
N PRO A 106 -11.31 -12.37 -15.59
CA PRO A 106 -9.95 -11.87 -15.76
C PRO A 106 -9.82 -10.38 -15.41
N LEU A 107 -10.84 -9.55 -15.67
CA LEU A 107 -10.82 -8.14 -15.23
C LEU A 107 -10.77 -8.01 -13.71
N ILE A 108 -11.59 -8.81 -13.00
CA ILE A 108 -11.58 -8.87 -11.53
C ILE A 108 -10.20 -9.35 -11.06
N MET A 109 -9.68 -10.44 -11.64
CA MET A 109 -8.36 -10.98 -11.29
C MET A 109 -7.22 -9.99 -11.54
N MET A 110 -7.24 -9.23 -12.65
CA MET A 110 -6.27 -8.17 -12.92
C MET A 110 -6.39 -7.03 -11.90
N SER A 111 -7.62 -6.65 -11.53
CA SER A 111 -7.85 -5.61 -10.51
C SER A 111 -7.39 -6.05 -9.12
N GLN A 112 -7.56 -7.33 -8.78
CA GLN A 112 -7.10 -7.96 -7.54
C GLN A 112 -5.58 -8.05 -7.51
N ASN A 113 -4.94 -8.56 -8.56
CA ASN A 113 -3.49 -8.69 -8.64
C ASN A 113 -2.78 -7.32 -8.44
N ARG A 114 -3.36 -6.23 -8.97
CA ARG A 114 -2.86 -4.87 -8.75
C ARG A 114 -3.04 -4.37 -7.32
N GLN A 115 -4.12 -4.75 -6.64
CA GLN A 115 -4.34 -4.41 -5.23
C GLN A 115 -3.41 -5.22 -4.32
N GLU A 116 -3.27 -6.52 -4.57
CA GLU A 116 -2.36 -7.40 -3.82
C GLU A 116 -0.91 -6.94 -3.91
N GLU A 117 -0.46 -6.48 -5.08
CA GLU A 117 0.90 -5.96 -5.21
C GLU A 117 1.12 -4.69 -4.37
N LYS A 118 0.12 -3.78 -4.33
CA LYS A 118 0.18 -2.59 -3.48
C LYS A 118 0.16 -2.95 -2.00
N ASP A 119 -0.69 -3.89 -1.61
CA ASP A 119 -0.80 -4.36 -0.24
C ASP A 119 0.48 -5.07 0.22
N ARG A 120 1.12 -5.86 -0.67
CA ARG A 120 2.42 -6.48 -0.41
C ARG A 120 3.50 -5.43 -0.15
N ARG A 121 3.61 -4.40 -1.00
CA ARG A 121 4.58 -3.31 -0.79
C ARG A 121 4.34 -2.56 0.52
N ARG A 122 3.07 -2.32 0.89
CA ARG A 122 2.73 -1.72 2.19
C ARG A 122 3.18 -2.60 3.35
N ALA A 123 2.90 -3.90 3.29
CA ALA A 123 3.33 -4.84 4.32
C ALA A 123 4.85 -4.92 4.47
N GLU A 124 5.60 -4.90 3.35
CA GLU A 124 7.07 -4.85 3.38
C GLU A 124 7.61 -3.57 4.03
N ASN A 125 6.99 -2.43 3.74
CA ASN A 125 7.38 -1.15 4.35
C ASN A 125 7.06 -1.12 5.85
N ASP A 126 5.86 -1.56 6.23
CA ASP A 126 5.46 -1.66 7.63
C ASP A 126 6.40 -2.58 8.43
N TYR A 127 6.83 -3.69 7.83
CA TYR A 127 7.83 -4.58 8.42
C TYR A 127 9.17 -3.87 8.65
N LYS A 128 9.69 -3.13 7.67
CA LYS A 128 10.95 -2.37 7.80
C LYS A 128 10.85 -1.30 8.89
N VAL A 129 9.74 -0.56 8.95
CA VAL A 129 9.50 0.46 9.98
C VAL A 129 9.44 -0.17 11.37
N ASN A 130 8.79 -1.33 11.51
CA ASN A 130 8.70 -2.03 12.78
C ASN A 130 10.08 -2.51 13.26
N LEU A 131 10.87 -3.14 12.38
CA LEU A 131 12.23 -3.59 12.69
C LEU A 131 13.14 -2.43 13.11
N LYS A 132 13.03 -1.30 12.40
CA LYS A 132 13.78 -0.08 12.75
C LYS A 132 13.37 0.47 14.11
N THR A 133 12.09 0.41 14.44
CA THR A 133 11.57 0.84 15.74
C THR A 133 12.11 -0.04 16.87
N GLU A 134 12.16 -1.35 16.66
CA GLU A 134 12.74 -2.31 17.61
C GLU A 134 14.21 -1.99 17.91
N ILE A 135 15.03 -1.79 16.87
CA ILE A 135 16.45 -1.44 17.01
C ILE A 135 16.62 -0.10 17.75
N MET A 136 15.79 0.90 17.45
CA MET A 136 15.85 2.20 18.15
C MET A 136 15.47 2.08 19.63
N ILE A 137 14.52 1.20 19.97
CA ILE A 137 14.15 0.95 21.37
C ILE A 137 15.31 0.29 22.12
N GLU A 138 16.01 -0.65 21.48
CA GLU A 138 17.19 -1.30 22.07
C GLU A 138 18.33 -0.30 22.32
N ASP A 139 18.65 0.56 21.34
CA ASP A 139 19.65 1.64 21.52
C ASP A 139 19.24 2.64 22.61
N LEU A 140 17.95 2.96 22.69
CA LEU A 140 17.43 3.83 23.75
C LEU A 140 17.57 3.17 25.13
N TYR A 141 17.29 1.87 25.24
CA TYR A 141 17.44 1.11 26.48
C TYR A 141 18.89 1.11 26.97
N ASP A 142 19.84 0.90 26.06
CA ASP A 142 21.27 0.97 26.36
C ASP A 142 21.69 2.37 26.85
N LYS A 143 21.24 3.43 26.18
CA LYS A 143 21.51 4.81 26.59
C LYS A 143 20.92 5.13 27.97
N VAL A 144 19.71 4.67 28.26
CA VAL A 144 19.08 4.84 29.58
C VAL A 144 19.89 4.14 30.66
N ASN A 145 20.31 2.89 30.43
CA ASN A 145 21.14 2.15 31.38
C ASN A 145 22.50 2.84 31.62
N LEU A 146 23.12 3.38 30.57
CA LEU A 146 24.36 4.16 30.71
C LEU A 146 24.17 5.42 31.56
N LEU A 147 23.04 6.12 31.41
CA LEU A 147 22.72 7.29 32.22
C LEU A 147 22.46 6.91 33.69
N LEU A 148 21.71 5.83 33.93
CA LEU A 148 21.46 5.32 35.28
C LEU A 148 22.76 4.92 35.98
N ALA A 149 23.67 4.24 35.27
CA ALA A 149 25.00 3.91 35.81
C ALA A 149 25.80 5.16 36.18
N ARG A 150 25.77 6.21 35.35
CA ARG A 150 26.42 7.49 35.68
C ARG A 150 25.81 8.17 36.90
N GLN A 151 24.48 8.17 37.03
CA GLN A 151 23.82 8.74 38.20
C GLN A 151 24.22 8.01 39.49
N ALA A 152 24.28 6.67 39.47
CA ALA A 152 24.71 5.88 40.61
C ALA A 152 26.14 6.24 41.06
N GLU A 153 27.06 6.46 40.12
CA GLU A 153 28.43 6.89 40.43
C GLU A 153 28.48 8.32 41.02
N LEU A 154 27.67 9.24 40.49
CA LEU A 154 27.55 10.61 41.03
C LEU A 154 26.94 10.62 42.44
N GLU A 155 25.93 9.80 42.71
CA GLU A 155 25.33 9.67 44.04
C GLU A 155 26.33 9.15 45.07
N LYS A 156 27.18 8.18 44.70
CA LYS A 156 28.26 7.70 45.57
C LYS A 156 29.25 8.82 45.91
N GLY A 157 29.68 9.58 44.90
CA GLY A 157 30.57 10.73 45.10
C GLY A 157 29.97 11.86 45.95
N CYS A 158 28.65 12.02 45.94
CA CYS A 158 27.95 13.00 46.77
C CYS A 158 27.79 12.54 48.24
N LYS A 159 27.85 11.22 48.51
CA LYS A 159 27.76 10.64 49.86
C LYS A 159 29.10 10.55 50.59
N GLU A 160 30.25 10.70 49.91
CA GLU A 160 31.56 10.80 50.58
C GLU A 160 31.78 12.23 51.13
N PRO A 161 31.88 12.44 52.46
CA PRO A 161 32.10 13.76 53.01
C PRO A 161 33.52 14.21 52.66
N LYS A 162 33.65 15.36 52.00
CA LYS A 162 34.93 16.03 51.73
C LYS A 162 35.73 16.14 53.04
N LYS A 163 36.75 15.29 53.22
CA LYS A 163 37.74 15.46 54.30
C LYS A 163 38.42 16.81 54.07
N LYS A 164 38.14 17.78 54.96
CA LYS A 164 38.81 19.09 54.96
C LYS A 164 40.32 18.87 55.15
N PRO A 165 41.17 19.55 54.37
CA PRO A 165 42.59 19.54 54.61
C PRO A 165 42.91 20.54 55.71
N THR A 166 43.15 20.05 56.93
CA THR A 166 44.01 20.72 57.91
C THR A 166 44.51 19.71 58.93
#